data_AF-A0A350M9B2-F1
#
_entry.id   AF-A0A350M9B2-F1
#
_cell.length_a   1.000
_cell.length_b   1.000
_cell.length_c   1.000
_cell.angle_alpha   90.00
_cell.angle_beta   90.00
_cell.angle_gamma   90.00
#
_symmetry.space_group_name_H-M   'P 1'
#
loop_
_entity.id
_entity.type
_entity.pdbx_description
1 polymer ?
#
loop_
_entity_poly.entity_id
_entity_poly.type
_entity_poly.pdbx_seq_one_letter_code
_entity_poly.pdbx_strand_id
1 'polypeptide(L)'
;MDTFFILLKTLPPTAWTALITAILTSGITLTGVALSNKENRKRLELQFNHEKQIHKENILRERGEELYVSILKYTNFMVSDHSPYAKVMKGDLEYNQALDLTIESANNQKFDAQRITMLTNLYFPSLKNDLDILINFNGEIMRSRKSFELKYKDGYTQDESLLNDYLSKIHELSSMAKDIECKVIDVIKKL
;
A
#
# COMPACT_ATOMS: atom_id res chain seq x y z
N MET A 1 -40.66 -19.41 61.60
CA MET A 1 -39.42 -18.63 61.83
C MET A 1 -38.78 -18.96 63.17
N ASP A 2 -39.54 -19.34 64.20
CA ASP A 2 -38.99 -19.62 65.54
C ASP A 2 -38.07 -20.86 65.62
N THR A 3 -38.31 -21.89 64.83
CA THR A 3 -37.47 -23.09 64.77
C THR A 3 -36.05 -22.80 64.27
N PHE A 4 -35.87 -21.85 63.35
CA PHE A 4 -34.56 -21.44 62.85
C PHE A 4 -33.75 -20.68 63.91
N PHE A 5 -34.41 -19.79 64.67
CA PHE A 5 -33.79 -19.05 65.76
C PHE A 5 -33.43 -19.93 66.97
N ILE A 6 -34.23 -20.96 67.26
CA ILE A 6 -33.90 -21.95 68.30
C ILE A 6 -32.68 -22.78 67.88
N LEU A 7 -32.62 -23.21 66.61
CA LEU A 7 -31.47 -23.94 66.04
C LEU A 7 -30.18 -23.09 66.07
N LEU A 8 -30.29 -21.80 65.78
CA LEU A 8 -29.16 -20.85 65.85
C LEU A 8 -28.59 -20.67 67.25
N LYS A 9 -29.43 -20.82 68.30
CA LYS A 9 -29.02 -20.71 69.70
C LYS A 9 -28.40 -21.99 70.27
N THR A 10 -28.62 -23.15 69.65
CA THR A 10 -28.05 -24.44 70.09
C THR A 10 -26.73 -24.79 69.42
N LEU A 11 -26.26 -23.98 68.47
CA LEU A 11 -24.99 -24.21 67.78
C LEU A 11 -23.79 -23.98 68.71
N PRO A 12 -22.77 -24.85 68.67
CA PRO A 12 -21.54 -24.64 69.43
C PRO A 12 -20.79 -23.40 68.91
N PRO A 13 -20.05 -22.67 69.78
CA PRO A 13 -19.31 -21.47 69.38
C PRO A 13 -18.36 -21.66 68.18
N THR A 14 -17.84 -22.88 67.99
CA THR A 14 -16.99 -23.26 66.86
C THR A 14 -17.69 -23.21 65.51
N ALA A 15 -19.00 -23.45 65.47
CA ALA A 15 -19.80 -23.35 64.25
C ALA A 15 -19.94 -21.89 63.80
N TRP A 16 -20.08 -20.96 64.74
CA TRP A 16 -20.13 -19.53 64.46
C TRP A 16 -18.79 -18.99 63.93
N THR A 17 -17.66 -19.42 64.51
CA THR A 17 -16.34 -19.03 64.00
C THR A 17 -16.09 -19.58 62.59
N ALA A 18 -16.54 -20.80 62.30
CA ALA A 18 -16.42 -21.41 60.97
C ALA A 18 -17.26 -20.65 59.92
N LEU A 19 -18.50 -20.27 60.27
CA LEU A 19 -19.36 -19.48 59.39
C LEU A 19 -18.77 -18.10 59.07
N ILE A 20 -18.29 -17.38 60.10
CA ILE A 20 -17.65 -16.07 59.90
C ILE A 20 -16.42 -16.18 59.01
N THR A 21 -15.58 -17.20 59.26
CA THR A 21 -14.36 -17.44 58.47
C THR A 21 -14.72 -17.76 57.01
N ALA A 22 -15.74 -18.58 56.77
CA ALA A 22 -16.19 -18.92 55.42
C ALA A 22 -16.72 -17.71 54.67
N ILE A 23 -17.50 -16.84 55.34
CA ILE A 23 -18.02 -15.60 54.74
C ILE A 23 -16.88 -14.64 54.40
N LEU A 24 -15.94 -14.42 55.33
CA LEU A 24 -14.79 -13.54 55.10
C LEU A 24 -13.90 -14.05 53.97
N THR A 25 -13.59 -15.35 53.97
CA THR A 25 -12.76 -15.98 52.93
C THR A 25 -13.44 -15.89 51.56
N SER A 26 -14.75 -16.16 51.49
CA SER A 26 -15.51 -16.04 50.25
C SER A 26 -15.56 -14.59 49.76
N GLY A 27 -15.78 -13.63 50.67
CA GLY A 27 -15.78 -12.20 50.34
C GLY A 27 -14.45 -11.73 49.74
N ILE A 28 -13.34 -12.05 50.42
CA ILE A 28 -11.99 -11.72 49.95
C ILE A 28 -11.70 -12.38 48.60
N THR A 29 -12.06 -13.66 48.44
CA THR A 29 -11.86 -14.40 47.19
C THR A 29 -12.65 -13.78 46.03
N LEU A 30 -13.93 -13.46 46.23
CA LEU A 30 -14.76 -12.82 45.22
C LEU A 30 -14.25 -11.43 44.83
N THR A 31 -13.82 -10.62 45.81
CA THR A 31 -13.19 -9.32 45.53
C THR A 31 -11.88 -9.49 44.75
N GLY A 32 -11.03 -10.44 45.14
CA GLY A 32 -9.79 -10.73 44.44
C GLY A 32 -10.02 -11.16 42.98
N VAL A 33 -10.98 -12.05 42.75
CA VAL A 33 -11.37 -12.49 41.40
C VAL A 33 -11.95 -11.33 40.58
N ALA A 34 -12.82 -10.50 41.17
CA ALA A 34 -13.41 -9.36 40.48
C ALA A 34 -12.34 -8.33 40.05
N LEU A 35 -11.39 -8.02 40.93
CA LEU A 35 -10.27 -7.13 40.63
C LEU A 35 -9.34 -7.73 39.57
N SER A 36 -8.98 -9.02 39.70
CA SER A 36 -8.15 -9.73 38.73
C SER A 36 -8.80 -9.76 37.35
N ASN A 37 -10.10 -10.05 37.27
CA ASN A 37 -10.85 -10.06 36.00
C ASN A 37 -10.91 -8.67 35.36
N LYS A 38 -11.04 -7.60 36.16
CA LYS A 38 -11.03 -6.22 35.66
C LYS A 38 -9.69 -5.87 35.03
N GLU A 39 -8.58 -6.17 35.71
CA GLU A 39 -7.24 -5.89 35.19
C GLU A 39 -6.88 -6.78 33.99
N ASN A 40 -7.28 -8.05 34.01
CA ASN A 40 -7.11 -8.96 32.87
C ASN A 40 -7.85 -8.45 31.64
N ARG A 41 -9.08 -7.93 31.79
CA ARG A 41 -9.84 -7.34 30.67
C ARG A 41 -9.13 -6.10 30.12
N LYS A 42 -8.65 -5.21 30.99
CA LYS A 42 -7.91 -4.01 30.58
C LYS A 42 -6.63 -4.35 29.83
N ARG A 43 -5.86 -5.34 30.32
CA ARG A 43 -4.65 -5.82 29.63
C ARG A 43 -4.98 -6.41 28.27
N LEU A 44 -6.03 -7.24 28.19
CA LEU A 44 -6.45 -7.85 26.93
C LEU A 44 -6.86 -6.79 25.91
N GLU A 45 -7.59 -5.76 26.33
CA GLU A 45 -7.98 -4.65 25.46
C GLU A 45 -6.76 -3.86 24.94
N LEU A 46 -5.79 -3.58 25.82
CA LEU A 46 -4.55 -2.92 25.42
C LEU A 46 -3.74 -3.77 24.42
N GLN A 47 -3.63 -5.08 24.67
CA GLN A 47 -2.97 -6.02 23.77
C GLN A 47 -3.67 -6.06 22.40
N PHE A 48 -4.99 -6.20 22.39
CA PHE A 48 -5.77 -6.21 21.16
C PHE A 48 -5.61 -4.92 20.35
N ASN A 49 -5.65 -3.76 21.00
CA ASN A 49 -5.46 -2.48 20.33
C ASN A 49 -4.04 -2.33 19.76
N HIS A 50 -3.02 -2.78 20.50
CA HIS A 50 -1.64 -2.79 20.03
C HIS A 50 -1.44 -3.74 18.83
N GLU A 51 -1.98 -4.96 18.90
CA GLU A 51 -1.96 -5.93 17.80
C GLU A 51 -2.66 -5.37 16.55
N LYS A 52 -3.82 -4.72 16.73
CA LYS A 52 -4.55 -4.07 15.63
C LYS A 52 -3.72 -2.95 14.99
N GLN A 53 -3.00 -2.17 15.79
CA GLN A 53 -2.12 -1.11 15.29
C GLN A 53 -0.95 -1.70 14.49
N ILE A 54 -0.22 -2.65 15.08
CA ILE A 54 0.89 -3.36 14.40
C ILE A 54 0.41 -3.98 13.09
N HIS A 55 -0.75 -4.64 13.11
CA HIS A 55 -1.30 -5.28 11.93
C HIS A 55 -1.61 -4.27 10.82
N LYS A 56 -2.18 -3.11 11.17
CA LYS A 56 -2.44 -2.03 10.21
C LYS A 56 -1.15 -1.47 9.62
N GLU A 57 -0.14 -1.19 10.45
CA GLU A 57 1.17 -0.69 10.02
C GLU A 57 1.86 -1.70 9.08
N ASN A 58 1.83 -2.98 9.42
CA ASN A 58 2.38 -4.04 8.57
C ASN A 58 1.67 -4.13 7.21
N ILE A 59 0.33 -4.09 7.18
CA ILE A 59 -0.42 -4.06 5.92
C ILE A 59 -0.02 -2.86 5.07
N LEU A 60 0.08 -1.67 5.67
CA LEU A 60 0.45 -0.47 4.92
C LEU A 60 1.88 -0.56 4.39
N ARG A 61 2.83 -1.07 5.17
CA ARG A 61 4.21 -1.29 4.71
C ARG A 61 4.27 -2.27 3.55
N GLU A 62 3.65 -3.45 3.69
CA GLU A 62 3.62 -4.48 2.64
C GLU A 62 3.02 -3.94 1.33
N ARG A 63 1.89 -3.23 1.42
CA ARG A 63 1.23 -2.62 0.25
C ARG A 63 2.05 -1.48 -0.35
N GLY A 64 2.79 -0.75 0.48
CA GLY A 64 3.71 0.30 0.05
C GLY A 64 4.88 -0.26 -0.75
N GLU A 65 5.54 -1.30 -0.23
CA GLU A 65 6.62 -1.99 -0.91
C GLU A 65 6.15 -2.60 -2.25
N GLU A 66 4.97 -3.22 -2.25
CA GLU A 66 4.32 -3.73 -3.46
C GLU A 66 4.07 -2.60 -4.49
N LEU A 67 3.57 -1.45 -4.04
CA LEU A 67 3.34 -0.29 -4.89
C LEU A 67 4.65 0.26 -5.46
N TYR A 68 5.69 0.38 -4.64
CA TYR A 68 7.01 0.86 -5.05
C TYR A 68 7.59 0.01 -6.18
N VAL A 69 7.64 -1.31 -6.00
CA VAL A 69 8.17 -2.24 -7.03
C VAL A 69 7.32 -2.16 -8.30
N SER A 70 6.01 -2.02 -8.17
CA SER A 70 5.10 -1.93 -9.32
C SER A 70 5.28 -0.63 -10.10
N ILE A 71 5.38 0.52 -9.41
CA ILE A 71 5.65 1.82 -10.03
C ILE A 71 7.01 1.80 -10.71
N LEU A 72 8.06 1.31 -10.05
CA LEU A 72 9.40 1.22 -10.63
C LEU A 72 9.41 0.41 -11.93
N LYS A 73 8.70 -0.72 -11.98
CA LYS A 73 8.58 -1.50 -13.23
C LYS A 73 7.82 -0.72 -14.30
N TYR A 74 6.73 -0.08 -13.92
CA TYR A 74 5.88 0.68 -14.83
C TYR A 74 6.58 1.90 -15.42
N THR A 75 7.30 2.67 -14.62
CA THR A 75 8.07 3.84 -15.05
C THR A 75 9.21 3.44 -15.97
N ASN A 76 9.95 2.38 -15.63
CA ASN A 76 10.99 1.84 -16.49
C ASN A 76 10.43 1.37 -17.84
N PHE A 77 9.28 0.68 -17.82
CA PHE A 77 8.58 0.32 -19.06
C PHE A 77 8.27 1.56 -19.89
N MET A 78 7.58 2.54 -19.31
CA MET A 78 7.15 3.77 -19.98
C MET A 78 8.31 4.49 -20.66
N VAL A 79 9.44 4.67 -19.98
CA VAL A 79 10.61 5.35 -20.54
C VAL A 79 11.25 4.49 -21.65
N SER A 80 11.36 3.18 -21.42
CA SER A 80 11.99 2.26 -22.39
C SER A 80 11.19 2.08 -23.68
N ASP A 81 9.85 2.14 -23.63
CA ASP A 81 8.95 1.98 -24.78
C ASP A 81 9.20 3.05 -25.86
N HIS A 82 9.67 4.23 -25.46
CA HIS A 82 9.91 5.34 -26.38
C HIS A 82 11.28 5.29 -27.08
N SER A 83 12.24 4.52 -26.56
CA SER A 83 13.62 4.50 -27.08
C SER A 83 13.72 4.02 -28.54
N PRO A 84 13.03 2.94 -28.97
CA PRO A 84 13.05 2.53 -30.37
C PRO A 84 12.54 3.62 -31.32
N TYR A 85 11.50 4.37 -30.95
CA TYR A 85 10.92 5.40 -31.81
C TYR A 85 11.82 6.63 -31.98
N ALA A 86 12.60 6.98 -30.96
CA ALA A 86 13.64 8.00 -31.11
C ALA A 86 14.68 7.59 -32.17
N LYS A 87 15.04 6.30 -32.25
CA LYS A 87 15.92 5.77 -33.31
C LYS A 87 15.27 5.84 -34.69
N VAL A 88 13.95 5.62 -34.79
CA VAL A 88 13.23 5.80 -36.07
C VAL A 88 13.24 7.25 -36.50
N MET A 89 12.97 8.20 -35.61
CA MET A 89 13.00 9.64 -35.93
C MET A 89 14.38 10.13 -36.37
N LYS A 90 15.45 9.47 -35.91
CA LYS A 90 16.83 9.68 -36.33
C LYS A 90 17.18 8.98 -37.65
N GLY A 91 16.37 8.03 -38.09
CA GLY A 91 16.61 7.20 -39.28
C GLY A 91 17.54 6.00 -39.05
N ASP A 92 17.82 5.65 -37.79
CA ASP A 92 18.66 4.51 -37.42
C ASP A 92 17.87 3.17 -37.44
N LEU A 93 16.53 3.23 -37.41
CA LEU A 93 15.63 2.07 -37.44
C LEU A 93 14.42 2.34 -38.34
N GLU A 94 13.87 1.29 -38.92
CA GLU A 94 12.55 1.36 -39.56
C GLU A 94 11.43 1.33 -38.51
N TYR A 95 10.29 1.94 -38.83
CA TYR A 95 9.15 1.99 -37.92
C TYR A 95 8.66 0.59 -37.50
N ASN A 96 8.64 -0.38 -38.42
CA ASN A 96 8.22 -1.75 -38.12
C ASN A 96 9.20 -2.46 -37.18
N GLN A 97 10.50 -2.23 -37.32
CA GLN A 97 11.50 -2.78 -36.40
C GLN A 97 11.32 -2.22 -34.98
N ALA A 98 11.03 -0.92 -34.86
CA ALA A 98 10.71 -0.33 -33.57
C ALA A 98 9.43 -0.91 -32.97
N LEU A 99 8.41 -1.15 -33.79
CA LEU A 99 7.18 -1.81 -33.37
C LEU A 99 7.45 -3.22 -32.81
N ASP A 100 8.21 -4.04 -33.54
CA ASP A 100 8.56 -5.39 -33.13
C ASP A 100 9.32 -5.39 -31.79
N LEU A 101 10.31 -4.50 -31.63
CA LEU A 101 11.04 -4.33 -30.37
C LEU A 101 10.12 -3.95 -29.20
N THR A 102 9.13 -3.08 -29.44
CA THR A 102 8.18 -2.70 -28.38
C THR A 102 7.19 -3.80 -28.04
N ILE A 103 6.73 -4.59 -29.01
CA ILE A 103 5.87 -5.75 -28.77
C ILE A 103 6.63 -6.81 -27.97
N GLU A 104 7.88 -7.09 -28.34
CA GLU A 104 8.75 -8.03 -27.61
C GLU A 104 8.99 -7.55 -26.17
N SER A 105 9.33 -6.27 -25.98
CA SER A 105 9.51 -5.67 -24.66
C SER A 105 8.24 -5.77 -23.81
N ALA A 106 7.07 -5.44 -24.37
CA ALA A 106 5.79 -5.53 -23.67
C ALA A 106 5.44 -6.96 -23.26
N ASN A 107 5.75 -7.96 -24.10
CA ASN A 107 5.52 -9.37 -23.77
C ASN A 107 6.45 -9.87 -22.65
N ASN A 108 7.67 -9.33 -22.57
CA ASN A 108 8.65 -9.71 -21.57
C ASN A 108 8.43 -9.00 -20.22
N GLN A 109 7.83 -7.80 -20.23
CA GLN A 109 7.58 -7.03 -19.02
C GLN A 109 6.21 -7.36 -18.42
N LYS A 110 6.24 -7.90 -17.20
CA LYS A 110 5.04 -8.14 -16.39
C LYS A 110 4.88 -7.03 -15.35
N PHE A 111 4.06 -6.03 -15.67
CA PHE A 111 3.52 -5.09 -14.69
C PHE A 111 2.00 -5.03 -14.81
N ASP A 112 1.32 -4.75 -13.71
CA ASP A 112 -0.13 -4.65 -13.66
C ASP A 112 -0.53 -3.20 -13.32
N ALA A 113 -0.92 -2.44 -14.34
CA ALA A 113 -1.34 -1.04 -14.17
C ALA A 113 -2.62 -0.91 -13.34
N GLN A 114 -3.51 -1.92 -13.37
CA GLN A 114 -4.71 -1.94 -12.55
C GLN A 114 -4.34 -2.10 -11.07
N ARG A 115 -3.34 -2.93 -10.78
CA ARG A 115 -2.82 -3.11 -9.43
C ARG A 115 -2.24 -1.82 -8.86
N ILE A 116 -1.44 -1.09 -9.65
CA ILE A 116 -0.88 0.22 -9.23
C ILE A 116 -2.02 1.20 -8.89
N THR A 117 -3.01 1.30 -9.76
CA THR A 117 -4.19 2.17 -9.55
C THR A 117 -4.95 1.78 -8.28
N MET A 118 -5.18 0.49 -8.09
CA MET A 118 -5.89 -0.04 -6.92
C MET A 118 -5.12 0.25 -5.62
N LEU A 119 -3.82 -0.03 -5.58
CA LEU A 119 -2.97 0.22 -4.41
C LEU A 119 -2.93 1.71 -4.06
N THR A 120 -2.78 2.56 -5.07
CA THR A 120 -2.77 4.02 -4.91
C THR A 120 -4.11 4.52 -4.37
N ASN A 121 -5.24 4.08 -4.93
CA ASN A 121 -6.55 4.54 -4.49
C ASN A 121 -6.93 4.05 -3.08
N LEU A 122 -6.58 2.80 -2.72
CA LEU A 122 -6.99 2.20 -1.45
C LEU A 122 -6.07 2.57 -0.29
N TYR A 123 -4.76 2.58 -0.52
CA TYR A 123 -3.77 2.69 0.56
C TYR A 123 -3.00 4.01 0.54
N PHE A 124 -2.80 4.62 -0.64
CA PHE A 124 -1.93 5.79 -0.81
C PHE A 124 -2.56 6.91 -1.64
N PRO A 125 -3.76 7.40 -1.27
CA PRO A 125 -4.51 8.35 -2.11
C PRO A 125 -3.77 9.67 -2.34
N SER A 126 -2.81 10.03 -1.48
CA SER A 126 -1.95 11.20 -1.66
C SER A 126 -1.08 11.14 -2.92
N LEU A 127 -0.77 9.94 -3.43
CA LEU A 127 0.06 9.74 -4.63
C LEU A 127 -0.75 9.77 -5.93
N LYS A 128 -2.08 9.76 -5.85
CA LYS A 128 -2.95 9.64 -7.02
C LYS A 128 -2.72 10.75 -8.04
N ASN A 129 -2.67 12.00 -7.57
CA ASN A 129 -2.50 13.14 -8.46
C ASN A 129 -1.15 13.09 -9.20
N ASP A 130 -0.09 12.67 -8.53
CA ASP A 130 1.24 12.53 -9.14
C ASP A 130 1.26 11.42 -10.20
N LEU A 131 0.58 10.30 -9.93
CA LEU A 131 0.43 9.21 -10.89
C LEU A 131 -0.38 9.63 -12.11
N ASP A 132 -1.49 10.35 -11.91
CA ASP A 132 -2.33 10.84 -13.00
C ASP A 132 -1.56 11.84 -13.89
N ILE A 133 -0.78 12.73 -13.29
CA ILE A 133 0.10 13.66 -14.02
C ILE A 133 1.12 12.89 -14.88
N LEU A 134 1.78 11.87 -14.32
CA LEU A 134 2.74 11.03 -15.04
C LEU A 134 2.09 10.32 -16.23
N ILE A 135 0.93 9.69 -16.02
CA ILE A 135 0.20 8.97 -17.07
C ILE A 135 -0.24 9.92 -18.19
N ASN A 136 -0.77 11.09 -17.84
CA ASN A 136 -1.20 12.09 -18.80
C ASN A 136 -0.03 12.61 -19.64
N PHE A 137 1.11 12.90 -19.00
CA PHE A 137 2.31 13.34 -19.68
C PHE A 137 2.87 12.28 -20.64
N ASN A 138 2.89 11.00 -20.24
CA ASN A 138 3.22 9.90 -21.15
C ASN A 138 2.26 9.86 -22.36
N GLY A 139 0.98 10.17 -22.15
CA GLY A 139 -0.01 10.32 -23.23
C GLY A 139 0.35 11.42 -24.23
N GLU A 140 0.98 12.52 -23.80
CA GLU A 140 1.46 13.58 -24.70
C GLU A 140 2.64 13.11 -25.57
N ILE A 141 3.57 12.35 -24.99
CA ILE A 141 4.66 11.71 -25.74
C ILE A 141 4.10 10.76 -26.80
N MET A 142 3.10 9.95 -26.44
CA MET A 142 2.42 9.06 -27.39
C MET A 142 1.75 9.82 -28.54
N ARG A 143 1.22 11.03 -28.31
CA ARG A 143 0.70 11.89 -29.38
C ARG A 143 1.79 12.38 -30.32
N SER A 144 2.96 12.77 -29.79
CA SER A 144 4.14 13.12 -30.62
C SER A 144 4.62 11.93 -31.46
N ARG A 145 4.64 10.73 -30.88
CA ARG A 145 4.94 9.50 -31.64
C ARG A 145 3.91 9.25 -32.74
N LYS A 146 2.62 9.45 -32.44
CA LYS A 146 1.54 9.25 -33.42
C LYS A 146 1.61 10.26 -34.57
N SER A 147 1.97 11.52 -34.29
CA SER A 147 2.15 12.53 -35.34
C SER A 147 3.34 12.17 -36.25
N PHE A 148 4.43 11.65 -35.69
CA PHE A 148 5.54 11.12 -36.48
C PHE A 148 5.13 9.92 -37.33
N GLU A 149 4.38 8.97 -36.79
CA GLU A 149 3.88 7.80 -37.55
C GLU A 149 3.13 8.22 -38.82
N LEU A 150 2.31 9.27 -38.73
CA LEU A 150 1.59 9.82 -39.89
C LEU A 150 2.56 10.36 -40.94
N LYS A 151 3.52 11.22 -40.53
CA LYS A 151 4.55 11.74 -41.44
C LYS A 151 5.38 10.62 -42.08
N TYR A 152 5.71 9.59 -41.31
CA TYR A 152 6.46 8.43 -41.78
C TYR A 152 5.73 7.69 -42.89
N LYS A 153 4.41 7.52 -42.77
CA LYS A 153 3.57 6.92 -43.82
C LYS A 153 3.50 7.78 -45.09
N ASP A 154 3.64 9.10 -44.95
CA ASP A 154 3.73 10.03 -46.08
C ASP A 154 5.14 10.08 -46.72
N GLY A 155 6.09 9.27 -46.24
CA GLY A 155 7.44 9.14 -46.79
C GLY A 155 8.51 9.95 -46.05
N TYR A 156 8.16 10.69 -45.00
CA TYR A 156 9.13 11.41 -44.17
C TYR A 156 9.76 10.46 -43.15
N THR A 157 10.96 9.96 -43.45
CA THR A 157 11.62 8.95 -42.62
C THR A 157 12.43 9.52 -41.45
N GLN A 158 12.68 10.84 -41.44
CA GLN A 158 13.47 11.53 -40.41
C GLN A 158 12.83 12.89 -40.07
N ASP A 159 12.90 13.29 -38.79
CA ASP A 159 12.43 14.59 -38.30
C ASP A 159 13.25 15.02 -37.08
N GLU A 160 14.35 15.75 -37.31
CA GLU A 160 15.27 16.18 -36.25
C GLU A 160 14.63 17.15 -35.26
N SER A 161 13.73 18.03 -35.75
CA SER A 161 13.00 18.95 -34.88
C SER A 161 12.08 18.21 -33.93
N LEU A 162 11.34 17.21 -34.43
CA LEU A 162 10.46 16.40 -33.60
C LEU A 162 11.24 15.46 -32.69
N LEU A 163 12.37 14.92 -33.14
CA LEU A 163 13.27 14.10 -32.33
C LEU A 163 13.73 14.85 -31.07
N ASN A 164 14.17 16.10 -31.22
CA ASN A 164 14.63 16.91 -30.08
C ASN A 164 13.51 17.20 -29.07
N ASP A 165 12.31 17.55 -29.53
CA ASP A 165 11.13 17.70 -28.66
C ASP A 165 10.79 16.37 -27.96
N TYR A 166 10.81 15.27 -28.71
CA TYR A 166 10.50 13.93 -28.20
C TYR A 166 11.49 13.48 -27.14
N LEU A 167 12.80 13.66 -27.37
CA LEU A 167 13.85 13.33 -26.40
C LEU A 167 13.76 14.20 -25.14
N SER A 168 13.45 15.50 -25.28
CA SER A 168 13.23 16.39 -24.15
C SER A 168 12.08 15.89 -23.28
N LYS A 169 10.95 15.51 -23.88
CA LYS A 169 9.81 14.96 -23.16
C LYS A 169 10.12 13.61 -22.51
N ILE A 170 10.87 12.71 -23.16
CA ILE A 170 11.30 11.45 -22.54
C ILE A 170 12.17 11.74 -21.30
N HIS A 171 13.06 12.73 -21.38
CA HIS A 171 13.90 13.11 -20.25
C HIS A 171 13.05 13.63 -19.08
N GLU A 172 12.07 14.50 -19.36
CA GLU A 172 11.12 15.00 -18.37
C GLU A 172 10.28 13.86 -17.74
N LEU A 173 9.79 12.93 -18.56
CA LEU A 173 9.08 11.73 -18.09
C LEU A 173 9.96 10.90 -17.14
N SER A 174 11.25 10.75 -17.47
CA SER A 174 12.20 10.04 -16.62
C SER A 174 12.45 10.76 -15.29
N SER A 175 12.44 12.10 -15.28
CA SER A 175 12.51 12.88 -14.04
C SER A 175 11.26 12.69 -13.19
N MET A 176 10.08 12.83 -13.78
CA MET A 176 8.80 12.64 -13.10
C MET A 176 8.64 11.22 -12.52
N ALA A 177 9.12 10.21 -13.25
CA ALA A 177 9.19 8.83 -12.79
C ALA A 177 10.03 8.69 -11.51
N LYS A 178 11.21 9.30 -11.47
CA LYS A 178 12.06 9.28 -10.25
C LYS A 178 11.40 10.03 -9.10
N ASP A 179 10.73 11.14 -9.39
CA ASP A 179 10.05 11.93 -8.36
C ASP A 179 8.91 11.15 -7.70
N ILE A 180 8.09 10.43 -8.48
CA ILE A 180 7.02 9.60 -7.90
C ILE A 180 7.60 8.42 -7.11
N GLU A 181 8.68 7.81 -7.58
CA GLU A 181 9.38 6.74 -6.84
C GLU A 181 9.89 7.24 -5.47
N CYS A 182 10.49 8.43 -5.43
CA CYS A 182 10.90 9.08 -4.18
C CYS A 182 9.71 9.38 -3.26
N LYS A 183 8.61 9.91 -3.80
CA LYS A 183 7.40 10.19 -3.02
C LYS A 183 6.79 8.93 -2.42
N VAL A 184 6.79 7.81 -3.14
CA VAL A 184 6.36 6.50 -2.60
C VAL A 184 7.21 6.12 -1.40
N ILE A 185 8.54 6.23 -1.51
CA ILE A 185 9.46 5.96 -0.40
C ILE A 185 9.18 6.85 0.80
N ASP A 186 8.94 8.14 0.59
CA ASP A 186 8.66 9.09 1.66
C ASP A 186 7.33 8.82 2.37
N VAL A 187 6.32 8.37 1.64
CA VAL A 187 5.05 7.94 2.23
C VAL A 187 5.27 6.70 3.07
N ILE A 188 6.03 5.70 2.58
CA ILE A 188 6.33 4.47 3.32
C ILE A 188 7.12 4.73 4.60
N LYS A 189 8.11 5.64 4.55
CA LYS A 189 8.92 6.01 5.73
C LYS A 189 8.15 6.70 6.84
N LYS A 190 6.98 7.28 6.53
CA LYS A 190 6.11 7.98 7.49
C LYS A 190 5.07 7.06 8.14
N LEU A 191 4.97 5.80 7.69
CA LEU A 191 4.11 4.76 8.26
C LEU A 191 4.76 4.14 9.50
#